data_AF-A0A5C3DXQ3-F1
#
_entry.id   AF-A0A5C3DXQ3-F1
#
_cell.length_a   1.000
_cell.length_b   1.000
_cell.length_c   1.000
_cell.angle_alpha   90.00
_cell.angle_beta   90.00
_cell.angle_gamma   90.00
#
_symmetry.space_group_name_H-M   'P 1'
#
loop_
_entity.id
_entity.type
_entity.pdbx_description
1 polymer ?
#
loop_
_entity_poly.entity_id
_entity_poly.type
_entity_poly.pdbx_seq_one_letter_code
_entity_poly.pdbx_strand_id
1 'polypeptide(L)'
;MTSAPADAGSSTLLAYPPSSVSGSIKSSHGDEAVLTYDELQEKEAIRFVADDGAGATVLFSGTTRDSFKGKQVTRLEYEAYTSLALKTLSSLLEKAHTYVPFLNNPIPRSANAAPHSISEEEEDRVTRCYIAHRLGEVAVGECSILIAVSSPHRKEAFVVAEWLLEEVKKNVAVWKR
;
A
#
# COMPACT_ATOMS: atom_id res chain seq x y z
N MET A 1 10.53 -12.20 57.42
CA MET A 1 11.16 -12.20 56.09
C MET A 1 10.37 -13.13 55.18
N THR A 2 9.45 -12.59 54.38
CA THR A 2 8.94 -13.22 53.15
C THR A 2 8.36 -12.10 52.29
N SER A 3 8.90 -12.03 51.08
CA SER A 3 8.87 -10.95 50.10
C SER A 3 7.49 -10.63 49.53
N ALA A 4 7.26 -9.35 49.24
CA ALA A 4 6.18 -8.87 48.38
C ALA A 4 6.28 -9.45 46.96
N PRO A 5 5.16 -9.64 46.24
CA PRO A 5 5.20 -10.10 44.86
C PRO A 5 5.74 -9.00 43.94
N ALA A 6 6.48 -9.45 42.93
CA ALA A 6 7.15 -8.63 41.93
C ALA A 6 6.17 -7.78 41.11
N ASP A 7 6.56 -6.52 40.94
CA ASP A 7 5.94 -5.50 40.11
C ASP A 7 5.82 -6.00 38.67
N ALA A 8 4.58 -6.14 38.19
CA ALA A 8 4.31 -6.48 36.81
C ALA A 8 4.66 -5.27 35.94
N GLY A 9 5.69 -5.43 35.11
CA GLY A 9 6.20 -4.39 34.22
C GLY A 9 5.06 -3.67 33.48
N SER A 10 4.95 -2.38 33.78
CA SER A 10 4.12 -1.42 33.06
C SER A 10 4.48 -1.44 31.58
N SER A 11 3.71 -2.18 30.78
CA SER A 11 3.67 -2.02 29.33
C SER A 11 3.08 -0.64 29.06
N THR A 12 3.95 0.36 29.00
CA THR A 12 3.60 1.72 28.60
C THR A 12 3.05 1.61 27.19
N LEU A 13 1.73 1.66 27.04
CA LEU A 13 1.08 1.81 25.74
C LEU A 13 1.73 3.03 25.11
N LEU A 14 2.49 2.83 24.02
CA LEU A 14 2.99 3.94 23.23
C LEU A 14 1.75 4.70 22.75
N ALA A 15 1.50 5.86 23.36
CA ALA A 15 0.40 6.71 22.99
C ALA A 15 0.75 7.38 21.67
N TYR A 16 0.30 6.79 20.56
CA TYR A 16 0.41 7.39 19.24
C TYR A 16 -0.30 8.75 19.23
N PRO A 17 0.15 9.72 18.40
CA PRO A 17 -0.51 11.01 18.32
C PRO A 17 -1.99 10.81 17.93
N PRO A 18 -2.94 11.60 18.46
CA PRO A 18 -4.38 11.41 18.20
C PRO A 18 -4.78 11.41 16.71
N SER A 19 -3.95 11.99 15.85
CA SER A 19 -4.14 12.04 14.40
C SER A 19 -3.70 10.76 13.66
N SER A 20 -2.94 9.88 14.33
CA SER A 20 -2.41 8.63 13.80
C SER A 20 -3.19 7.47 14.40
N VAL A 21 -4.25 7.07 13.72
CA VAL A 21 -5.15 5.99 14.13
C VAL A 21 -5.34 5.02 12.97
N SER A 22 -5.73 3.79 13.27
CA SER A 22 -6.11 2.86 12.20
C SER A 22 -7.37 3.32 11.49
N GLY A 23 -7.47 3.00 10.20
CA GLY A 23 -8.65 3.30 9.40
C GLY A 23 -8.51 2.75 7.99
N SER A 24 -9.63 2.60 7.30
CA SER A 24 -9.65 2.23 5.90
C SER A 24 -10.63 3.08 5.09
N ILE A 25 -10.45 3.06 3.77
CA ILE A 25 -11.33 3.72 2.82
C ILE A 25 -11.43 2.88 1.55
N LYS A 26 -12.64 2.79 0.98
CA LYS A 26 -12.89 2.09 -0.28
C LYS A 26 -13.08 3.09 -1.42
N SER A 27 -12.61 2.73 -2.61
CA SER A 27 -12.85 3.48 -3.84
C SER A 27 -14.21 3.11 -4.45
N SER A 28 -14.60 3.84 -5.49
CA SER A 28 -15.78 3.52 -6.31
C SER A 28 -15.61 2.23 -7.14
N HIS A 29 -14.37 1.80 -7.39
CA HIS A 29 -14.00 0.60 -8.15
C HIS A 29 -13.92 -0.68 -7.29
N GLY A 30 -14.22 -0.57 -5.98
CA GLY A 30 -14.14 -1.71 -5.05
C GLY A 30 -12.73 -1.99 -4.51
N ASP A 31 -11.82 -1.03 -4.67
CA ASP A 31 -10.49 -1.06 -4.05
C ASP A 31 -10.56 -0.73 -2.55
N GLU A 32 -9.46 -0.96 -1.84
CA GLU A 32 -9.34 -0.53 -0.45
C GLU A 32 -7.93 -0.04 -0.12
N ALA A 33 -7.87 1.04 0.66
CA ALA A 33 -6.66 1.51 1.32
C ALA A 33 -6.82 1.39 2.84
N VAL A 34 -5.80 0.85 3.51
CA VAL A 34 -5.79 0.58 4.96
C VAL A 34 -4.56 1.21 5.60
N LEU A 35 -4.77 1.90 6.71
CA LEU A 35 -3.74 2.27 7.68
C LEU A 35 -4.01 1.47 8.95
N THR A 36 -3.02 0.71 9.43
CA THR A 36 -3.21 -0.20 10.58
C THR A 36 -1.97 -0.27 11.46
N TYR A 37 -2.15 -0.55 12.74
CA TYR A 37 -1.05 -0.91 13.66
C TYR A 37 -0.74 -2.41 13.65
N ASP A 38 -1.63 -3.21 13.07
CA ASP A 38 -1.45 -4.64 12.94
C ASP A 38 -0.38 -4.99 11.89
N GLU A 39 0.17 -6.19 11.99
CA GLU A 39 1.07 -6.73 10.97
C GLU A 39 0.34 -6.89 9.63
N LEU A 40 1.02 -6.54 8.54
CA LEU A 40 0.47 -6.68 7.20
C LEU A 40 0.62 -8.12 6.71
N GLN A 41 -0.47 -8.69 6.21
CA GLN A 41 -0.50 -10.07 5.72
C GLN A 41 -0.60 -10.09 4.19
N GLU A 42 0.44 -10.56 3.50
CA GLU A 42 0.47 -10.62 2.02
C GLU A 42 -0.68 -11.45 1.44
N LYS A 43 -1.03 -12.54 2.12
CA LYS A 43 -2.12 -13.43 1.69
C LYS A 43 -3.48 -12.73 1.71
N GLU A 44 -3.69 -11.80 2.64
CA GLU A 44 -4.94 -11.03 2.71
C GLU A 44 -5.02 -10.03 1.55
N ALA A 45 -3.92 -9.33 1.26
CA ALA A 45 -3.83 -8.43 0.10
C ALA A 45 -4.09 -9.19 -1.22
N ILE A 46 -3.47 -10.35 -1.42
CA ILE A 46 -3.68 -11.18 -2.62
C ILE A 46 -5.14 -11.65 -2.73
N ARG A 47 -5.73 -12.10 -1.61
CA ARG A 47 -7.14 -12.54 -1.60
C ARG A 47 -8.10 -11.38 -1.89
N PHE A 48 -7.80 -10.19 -1.38
CA PHE A 48 -8.64 -9.01 -1.58
C PHE A 48 -8.73 -8.65 -3.06
N VAL A 49 -7.60 -8.64 -3.77
CA VAL A 49 -7.56 -8.28 -5.19
C VAL A 49 -7.89 -9.45 -6.13
N ALA A 50 -8.21 -10.63 -5.61
CA ALA A 50 -8.61 -11.76 -6.45
C ALA A 50 -9.91 -11.46 -7.19
N ASP A 51 -9.91 -11.69 -8.50
CA ASP A 51 -11.03 -11.37 -9.39
C ASP A 51 -11.02 -12.34 -10.58
N ASP A 52 -12.20 -12.81 -11.02
CA ASP A 52 -12.32 -13.79 -12.11
C ASP A 52 -11.89 -13.21 -13.48
N GLY A 53 -11.87 -11.87 -13.63
CA GLY A 53 -11.35 -11.16 -14.79
C GLY A 53 -9.84 -10.92 -14.74
N ALA A 54 -9.17 -11.26 -13.63
CA ALA A 54 -7.73 -11.06 -13.50
C ALA A 54 -6.92 -12.22 -14.11
N GLY A 55 -6.07 -11.91 -15.09
CA GLY A 55 -5.05 -12.82 -15.60
C GLY A 55 -3.70 -12.69 -14.90
N ALA A 56 -3.54 -11.65 -14.05
CA ALA A 56 -2.33 -11.40 -13.29
C ALA A 56 -2.64 -10.64 -11.99
N THR A 57 -1.84 -10.93 -10.96
CA THR A 57 -1.75 -10.15 -9.73
C THR A 57 -0.30 -9.82 -9.46
N VAL A 58 -0.01 -8.55 -9.18
CA VAL A 58 1.31 -8.08 -8.72
C VAL A 58 1.17 -7.65 -7.27
N LEU A 59 2.10 -8.10 -6.43
CA LEU A 59 2.24 -7.67 -5.05
C LEU A 59 3.61 -7.02 -4.87
N PHE A 60 3.62 -5.79 -4.37
CA PHE A 60 4.80 -5.15 -3.81
C PHE A 60 4.73 -5.24 -2.28
N SER A 61 5.84 -5.65 -1.66
CA SER A 61 6.03 -5.65 -0.20
C SER A 61 7.28 -4.84 0.14
N GLY A 62 7.06 -3.72 0.84
CA GLY A 62 8.13 -2.84 1.30
C GLY A 62 8.55 -3.22 2.71
N THR A 63 9.77 -3.71 2.88
CA THR A 63 10.27 -4.19 4.18
C THR A 63 11.30 -3.26 4.81
N THR A 64 11.36 -3.25 6.14
CA THR A 64 12.40 -2.52 6.87
C THR A 64 13.76 -3.20 6.67
N ARG A 65 14.78 -2.42 6.28
CA ARG A 65 16.16 -2.88 6.13
C ARG A 65 16.96 -2.63 7.40
N ASP A 66 17.99 -3.43 7.61
CA ASP A 66 18.88 -3.40 8.79
C ASP A 66 19.90 -2.25 8.80
N SER A 67 19.97 -1.46 7.73
CA SER A 67 21.02 -0.45 7.55
C SER A 67 20.55 0.79 6.79
N PHE A 68 20.99 1.95 7.29
CA PHE A 68 20.77 3.24 6.64
C PHE A 68 21.96 4.18 6.86
N LYS A 69 22.59 4.64 5.76
CA LYS A 69 23.76 5.55 5.78
C LYS A 69 24.89 5.09 6.73
N GLY A 70 25.20 3.78 6.71
CA GLY A 70 26.26 3.19 7.53
C GLY A 70 25.90 2.97 9.01
N LYS A 71 24.65 3.27 9.42
CA LYS A 71 24.14 2.99 10.77
C LYS A 71 23.26 1.74 10.76
N GLN A 72 23.32 0.97 11.84
CA GLN A 72 22.42 -0.14 12.09
C GLN A 72 21.01 0.38 12.42
N VAL A 73 20.00 -0.24 11.81
CA VAL A 73 18.58 -0.01 12.04
C VAL A 73 18.02 -1.28 12.67
N THR A 74 17.23 -1.16 13.74
CA THR A 74 16.53 -2.29 14.37
C THR A 74 15.04 -2.29 14.09
N ARG A 75 14.47 -1.09 13.87
CA ARG A 75 13.09 -0.86 13.48
C ARG A 75 12.94 0.52 12.85
N LEU A 76 11.81 0.74 12.19
CA LEU A 76 11.30 2.06 11.83
C LEU A 76 10.01 2.32 12.60
N GLU A 77 9.70 3.59 12.84
CA GLU A 77 8.42 3.99 13.42
C GLU A 77 7.63 4.83 12.42
N TYR A 78 6.40 4.44 12.14
CA TYR A 78 5.52 5.11 11.19
C TYR A 78 4.35 5.78 11.89
N GLU A 79 4.03 6.99 11.46
CA GLU A 79 2.90 7.77 11.93
C GLU A 79 2.19 8.39 10.72
N ALA A 80 0.90 8.69 10.87
CA ALA A 80 0.09 9.28 9.80
C ALA A 80 -0.77 10.45 10.29
N TYR A 81 -1.09 11.36 9.36
CA TYR A 81 -2.30 12.17 9.48
C TYR A 81 -3.43 11.42 8.80
N THR A 82 -4.06 10.52 9.54
CA THR A 82 -4.95 9.46 9.03
C THR A 82 -6.01 9.97 8.06
N SER A 83 -6.75 11.02 8.41
CA SER A 83 -7.84 11.54 7.57
C SER A 83 -7.34 12.08 6.23
N LEU A 84 -6.23 12.82 6.23
CA LEU A 84 -5.61 13.33 5.00
C LEU A 84 -5.00 12.19 4.19
N ALA A 85 -4.30 11.26 4.85
CA ALA A 85 -3.68 10.12 4.21
C ALA A 85 -4.72 9.23 3.50
N LEU A 86 -5.82 8.86 4.17
CA LEU A 86 -6.91 8.08 3.56
C LEU A 86 -7.57 8.82 2.39
N LYS A 87 -7.80 10.14 2.52
CA LYS A 87 -8.34 10.93 1.40
C LYS A 87 -7.41 10.93 0.19
N THR A 88 -6.11 11.08 0.39
CA THR A 88 -5.12 10.99 -0.69
C THR A 88 -5.09 9.59 -1.29
N LEU A 89 -5.05 8.54 -0.46
CA LEU A 89 -5.04 7.14 -0.91
C LEU A 89 -6.27 6.80 -1.75
N SER A 90 -7.46 7.20 -1.32
CA SER A 90 -8.69 7.05 -2.11
C SER A 90 -8.57 7.73 -3.47
N SER A 91 -8.06 8.97 -3.54
CA SER A 91 -7.82 9.65 -4.82
C SER A 91 -6.80 8.94 -5.71
N LEU A 92 -5.80 8.28 -5.15
CA LEU A 92 -4.82 7.50 -5.93
C LEU A 92 -5.45 6.22 -6.47
N LEU A 93 -6.30 5.54 -5.69
CA LEU A 93 -7.06 4.38 -6.13
C LEU A 93 -7.97 4.74 -7.31
N GLU A 94 -8.76 5.81 -7.24
CA GLU A 94 -9.57 6.26 -8.39
C GLU A 94 -8.71 6.52 -9.64
N LYS A 95 -7.54 7.15 -9.48
CA LYS A 95 -6.63 7.43 -10.59
C LYS A 95 -5.98 6.17 -11.18
N ALA A 96 -5.83 5.09 -10.40
CA ALA A 96 -5.26 3.83 -10.87
C ALA A 96 -6.08 3.20 -12.00
N HIS A 97 -7.39 3.46 -12.00
CA HIS A 97 -8.36 3.02 -13.00
C HIS A 97 -8.47 3.96 -14.22
N THR A 98 -7.60 4.97 -14.31
CA THR A 98 -7.56 5.92 -15.44
C THR A 98 -6.30 5.72 -16.30
N TYR A 99 -6.10 6.59 -17.29
CA TYR A 99 -4.86 6.60 -18.08
C TYR A 99 -3.63 7.16 -17.33
N VAL A 100 -3.81 7.82 -16.18
CA VAL A 100 -2.74 8.52 -15.44
C VAL A 100 -1.49 7.66 -15.17
N PRO A 101 -1.59 6.38 -14.73
CA PRO A 101 -0.42 5.54 -14.49
C PRO A 101 0.44 5.29 -15.74
N PHE A 102 -0.15 5.42 -16.94
CA PHE A 102 0.47 5.06 -18.21
C PHE A 102 1.06 6.24 -18.98
N LEU A 103 0.97 7.46 -18.44
CA LEU A 103 1.47 8.68 -19.10
C LEU A 103 2.97 8.61 -19.44
N ASN A 104 3.77 8.05 -18.53
CA ASN A 104 5.23 7.97 -18.68
C ASN A 104 5.72 6.57 -19.07
N ASN A 105 4.85 5.56 -19.05
CA ASN A 105 5.17 4.17 -19.41
C ASN A 105 4.00 3.56 -20.21
N PRO A 106 3.80 4.01 -21.47
CA PRO A 106 2.66 3.58 -22.25
C PRO A 106 2.78 2.10 -22.62
N ILE A 107 1.74 1.33 -22.29
CA ILE A 107 1.63 -0.08 -22.66
C ILE A 107 0.62 -0.22 -23.81
N PRO A 108 0.97 -0.92 -24.91
CA PRO A 108 0.01 -1.28 -25.94
C PRO A 108 -1.11 -2.15 -25.38
N ARG A 109 -2.37 -1.84 -25.69
CA ARG A 109 -3.55 -2.58 -25.18
C ARG A 109 -3.55 -4.08 -25.50
N SER A 110 -2.79 -4.52 -26.50
CA SER A 110 -2.61 -5.92 -26.88
C SER A 110 -1.30 -6.10 -27.63
N ALA A 111 -0.75 -7.31 -27.65
CA ALA A 111 0.40 -7.68 -28.50
C ALA A 111 0.12 -7.43 -30.00
N ASN A 112 -1.16 -7.39 -30.39
CA ASN A 112 -1.62 -7.16 -31.77
C ASN A 112 -2.30 -5.79 -31.96
N ALA A 113 -2.37 -4.94 -30.94
CA ALA A 113 -2.97 -3.61 -31.08
C ALA A 113 -2.07 -2.70 -31.91
N ALA A 114 -2.65 -1.99 -32.88
CA ALA A 114 -1.93 -0.93 -33.59
C ALA A 114 -1.47 0.14 -32.58
N PRO A 115 -0.25 0.68 -32.69
CA PRO A 115 0.34 1.59 -31.71
C PRO A 115 -0.45 2.90 -31.49
N HIS A 116 -1.47 3.18 -32.30
CA HIS A 116 -2.27 4.40 -32.27
C HIS A 116 -3.80 4.20 -32.33
N SER A 117 -4.33 2.98 -32.11
CA SER A 117 -5.78 2.81 -31.92
C SER A 117 -6.16 3.17 -30.47
N ILE A 118 -6.11 4.46 -30.16
CA ILE A 118 -6.72 5.01 -28.95
C ILE A 118 -8.21 5.12 -29.27
N SER A 119 -8.97 4.05 -29.06
CA SER A 119 -10.41 4.23 -28.89
C SER A 119 -10.63 4.94 -27.56
N GLU A 120 -11.35 6.06 -27.60
CA GLU A 120 -11.68 6.97 -26.50
C GLU A 120 -12.54 6.32 -25.40
N GLU A 121 -12.89 5.04 -25.54
CA GLU A 121 -13.52 4.27 -24.49
C GLU A 121 -12.44 3.95 -23.42
N GLU A 122 -12.56 4.66 -22.29
CA GLU A 122 -11.84 4.50 -21.02
C GLU A 122 -12.14 3.12 -20.41
N GLU A 123 -11.76 2.05 -21.10
CA GLU A 123 -11.86 0.72 -20.51
C GLU A 123 -10.76 0.57 -19.44
N ASP A 124 -11.23 0.23 -18.25
CA ASP A 124 -10.44 0.02 -17.05
C ASP A 124 -9.37 -1.05 -17.29
N ARG A 125 -8.11 -0.73 -16.97
CA ARG A 125 -6.95 -1.59 -17.27
C ARG A 125 -6.58 -2.50 -16.10
N VAL A 126 -7.18 -2.30 -14.93
CA VAL A 126 -6.98 -3.10 -13.72
C VAL A 126 -8.34 -3.50 -13.16
N THR A 127 -8.43 -4.64 -12.48
CA THR A 127 -9.70 -5.12 -11.90
C THR A 127 -9.82 -4.76 -10.43
N ARG A 128 -8.69 -4.64 -9.72
CA ARG A 128 -8.68 -4.26 -8.31
C ARG A 128 -7.32 -3.83 -7.83
N CYS A 129 -7.32 -2.87 -6.92
CA CYS A 129 -6.16 -2.38 -6.21
C CYS A 129 -6.36 -2.51 -4.69
N TYR A 130 -5.26 -2.71 -3.97
CA TYR A 130 -5.22 -2.70 -2.52
C TYR A 130 -3.94 -2.06 -2.03
N ILE A 131 -4.05 -1.18 -1.03
CA ILE A 131 -2.90 -0.53 -0.38
C ILE A 131 -3.05 -0.73 1.12
N ALA A 132 -2.04 -1.28 1.78
CA ALA A 132 -1.98 -1.27 3.24
C ALA A 132 -0.66 -0.66 3.70
N HIS A 133 -0.71 0.25 4.67
CA HIS A 133 0.47 0.81 5.30
C HIS A 133 0.41 0.60 6.81
N ARG A 134 1.46 -0.02 7.35
CA ARG A 134 1.63 -0.23 8.78
C ARG A 134 2.06 1.06 9.47
N LEU A 135 1.45 1.34 10.60
CA LEU A 135 1.78 2.41 11.53
C LEU A 135 2.45 1.81 12.77
N GLY A 136 3.07 2.66 13.57
CA GLY A 136 3.83 2.26 14.74
C GLY A 136 5.17 1.61 14.37
N GLU A 137 5.65 0.75 15.25
CA GLU A 137 6.96 0.12 15.10
C GLU A 137 6.92 -1.03 14.07
N VAL A 138 7.90 -1.05 13.17
CA VAL A 138 8.10 -2.10 12.16
C VAL A 138 9.54 -2.58 12.23
N ALA A 139 9.74 -3.81 12.73
CA ALA A 139 11.09 -4.36 12.91
C ALA A 139 11.76 -4.65 11.56
N VAL A 140 13.09 -4.82 11.59
CA VAL A 140 13.86 -5.26 10.42
C VAL A 140 13.29 -6.57 9.85
N GLY A 141 13.13 -6.61 8.53
CA GLY A 141 12.56 -7.75 7.80
C GLY A 141 11.04 -7.74 7.73
N GLU A 142 10.35 -6.96 8.56
CA GLU A 142 8.89 -6.86 8.53
C GLU A 142 8.40 -5.89 7.46
N CYS A 143 7.19 -6.14 6.97
CA CYS A 143 6.53 -5.34 5.95
C CYS A 143 5.89 -4.07 6.55
N SER A 144 6.27 -2.90 6.01
CA SER A 144 5.68 -1.60 6.34
C SER A 144 4.58 -1.18 5.37
N ILE A 145 4.62 -1.67 4.12
CA ILE A 145 3.64 -1.29 3.09
C ILE A 145 3.43 -2.44 2.10
N LEU A 146 2.16 -2.73 1.81
CA LEU A 146 1.73 -3.64 0.74
C LEU A 146 0.98 -2.85 -0.33
N ILE A 147 1.26 -3.18 -1.59
CA ILE A 147 0.45 -2.76 -2.74
C ILE A 147 0.16 -4.01 -3.55
N ALA A 148 -1.11 -4.34 -3.72
CA ALA A 148 -1.55 -5.43 -4.58
C ALA A 148 -2.41 -4.86 -5.72
N VAL A 149 -2.17 -5.32 -6.95
CA VAL A 149 -2.92 -4.91 -8.13
C VAL A 149 -3.22 -6.13 -8.98
N SER A 150 -4.48 -6.31 -9.33
CA SER A 150 -4.94 -7.32 -10.27
C SER A 150 -5.37 -6.68 -11.60
N SER A 151 -5.10 -7.37 -12.70
CA SER A 151 -5.46 -6.91 -14.04
C SER A 151 -5.68 -8.09 -15.00
N PRO A 152 -6.40 -7.89 -16.12
CA PRO A 152 -6.54 -8.92 -17.14
C PRO A 152 -5.20 -9.34 -17.75
N HIS A 153 -4.25 -8.40 -17.84
CA HIS A 153 -2.93 -8.61 -18.44
C HIS A 153 -1.82 -8.10 -17.51
N ARG A 154 -0.72 -8.85 -17.43
CA ARG A 154 0.34 -8.62 -16.44
C ARG A 154 1.03 -7.26 -16.50
N LYS A 155 1.14 -6.65 -17.69
CA LYS A 155 1.95 -5.42 -17.86
C LYS A 155 1.31 -4.26 -17.10
N GLU A 156 -0.02 -4.20 -17.13
CA GLU A 156 -0.86 -3.22 -16.47
C GLU A 156 -0.69 -3.29 -14.95
N ALA A 157 -0.77 -4.48 -14.35
CA ALA A 157 -0.54 -4.66 -12.92
C ALA A 157 0.86 -4.18 -12.48
N PHE A 158 1.91 -4.43 -13.27
CA PHE A 158 3.26 -3.93 -12.95
C PHE A 158 3.31 -2.40 -12.96
N VAL A 159 2.80 -1.77 -14.02
CA VAL A 159 2.85 -0.30 -14.15
C VAL A 159 2.02 0.38 -13.07
N VAL A 160 0.81 -0.11 -12.80
CA VAL A 160 -0.06 0.48 -11.78
C VAL A 160 0.49 0.26 -10.37
N ALA A 161 1.05 -0.91 -10.06
CA ALA A 161 1.64 -1.16 -8.74
C ALA A 161 2.86 -0.26 -8.47
N GLU A 162 3.74 -0.08 -9.47
CA GLU A 162 4.88 0.84 -9.37
C GLU A 162 4.39 2.29 -9.23
N TRP A 163 3.44 2.71 -10.06
CA TRP A 163 2.88 4.06 -10.02
C TRP A 163 2.23 4.38 -8.66
N LEU A 164 1.43 3.45 -8.11
CA LEU A 164 0.83 3.60 -6.79
C LEU A 164 1.90 3.76 -5.71
N LEU A 165 2.97 2.96 -5.74
CA LEU A 165 4.05 3.06 -4.76
C LEU A 165 4.72 4.44 -4.77
N GLU A 166 5.04 4.94 -5.95
CA GLU A 166 5.69 6.25 -6.11
C GLU A 166 4.77 7.39 -5.67
N GLU A 167 3.49 7.35 -6.05
CA GLU A 167 2.53 8.37 -5.65
C GLU A 167 2.19 8.31 -4.16
N VAL A 168 2.18 7.14 -3.54
CA VAL A 168 2.04 7.00 -2.08
C VAL A 168 3.22 7.68 -1.38
N LYS A 169 4.46 7.33 -1.75
CA LYS A 169 5.66 7.92 -1.15
C LYS A 169 5.75 9.43 -1.32
N LYS A 170 5.21 9.96 -2.41
CA LYS A 170 5.28 11.38 -2.76
C LYS A 170 4.20 12.22 -2.07
N ASN A 171 2.97 11.71 -1.96
CA ASN A 171 1.82 12.55 -1.64
C ASN A 171 1.07 12.15 -0.36
N VAL A 172 1.22 10.92 0.13
CA VAL A 172 0.45 10.45 1.29
C VAL A 172 1.09 10.93 2.58
N ALA A 173 0.27 11.47 3.49
CA ALA A 173 0.70 12.02 4.77
C ALA A 173 1.03 10.93 5.80
N VAL A 174 2.03 10.10 5.47
CA VAL A 174 2.64 9.08 6.32
C VAL A 174 4.13 9.38 6.40
N TRP A 175 4.69 9.38 7.61
CA TRP A 175 6.10 9.66 7.85
C TRP A 175 6.74 8.55 8.65
N LYS A 176 8.00 8.27 8.31
CA LYS A 176 8.89 7.38 9.08
C LYS A 176 9.81 8.21 9.98
N ARG A 177 10.09 7.69 11.16
CA ARG A 177 11.14 8.17 12.06
C ARG A 177 12.23 7.13 12.23
#